data_AF-A0A7K0CWE2-F1
#
_entry.id   AF-A0A7K0CWE2-F1
#
_cell.length_a   1.000
_cell.length_b   1.000
_cell.length_c   1.000
_cell.angle_alpha   90.00
_cell.angle_beta   90.00
_cell.angle_gamma   90.00
#
_symmetry.space_group_name_H-M   'P 1'
#
loop_
_entity.id
_entity.type
_entity.pdbx_description
1 polymer ?
#
loop_
_entity_poly.entity_id
_entity_poly.type
_entity_poly.pdbx_seq_one_letter_code
_entity_poly.pdbx_strand_id
1 'polypeptide(L)'
;MRFNDFRPESRGVSRRRGLRRPWVVALLLMVLAVATVSPSAAADSPRPPARAGKWLIDGQGRAISVHGVNLVRKTAPYYPANFGESDAALLASEGFDAARIGFIWEAVEPRPGVYDDAYIRRIVALNDLLAAHGIRTLVDFHQDSWSRSAGISQLGNSTGDGAPQWATLGTDPHNAQDDFQAFWNDKPAADGIGIQTHFVHAWQHVIRMLNSGAGRANIVGVDPFNEPYAGSGYSCQAFLASCPAFEQGALAQFYQRVIAALRATGDTHVIFPESDPNADGSTALPALRDSAVGHNFHIYCFPVLGAGIVGVPTPPGFDAVCPPQENQAVAVSAARADRIEAPGFLSEFGASDVNTDNARLIDLADEHFWSWTYWAYYVYHPQDPANSDTQGLLVDESKPGSPANAKQAKLDALAVPWARAVAGTPSKYHFDRADSTMSLTYSTAAPAGAHLASGARTEIFVPARHYPGGYNVRVDGGTVVSAPGARIVQIAANPGAVHNVSVTIARR
;
A
#
# COMPACT_ATOMS: atom_id res chain seq x y z
N MET A 1 -84.92 31.01 14.32
CA MET A 1 -85.70 30.05 15.12
C MET A 1 -84.82 29.63 16.29
N ARG A 2 -84.94 30.28 17.46
CA ARG A 2 -85.53 29.76 18.73
C ARG A 2 -84.75 28.54 19.28
N PHE A 3 -84.24 28.45 20.50
CA PHE A 3 -84.35 29.23 21.75
C PHE A 3 -83.25 28.75 22.74
N ASN A 4 -82.81 29.68 23.61
CA ASN A 4 -82.32 29.57 25.00
C ASN A 4 -81.23 28.55 25.44
N ASP A 5 -80.15 28.90 26.15
CA ASP A 5 -79.90 29.68 27.40
C ASP A 5 -79.73 28.78 28.65
N PHE A 6 -78.89 29.23 29.59
CA PHE A 6 -78.66 28.78 30.97
C PHE A 6 -77.56 27.74 31.32
N ARG A 7 -76.47 28.26 31.91
CA ARG A 7 -75.79 27.70 33.10
C ARG A 7 -76.66 27.98 34.35
N PRO A 8 -76.59 27.22 35.46
CA PRO A 8 -75.59 27.47 36.51
C PRO A 8 -75.19 26.25 37.38
N GLU A 9 -74.31 26.55 38.34
CA GLU A 9 -73.47 25.69 39.17
C GLU A 9 -74.16 24.95 40.34
N SER A 10 -73.38 23.97 40.84
CA SER A 10 -73.11 23.66 42.25
C SER A 10 -73.98 22.63 42.98
N ARG A 11 -73.26 21.68 43.61
CA ARG A 11 -73.46 20.97 44.90
C ARG A 11 -72.72 19.62 44.78
N GLY A 12 -71.92 19.15 45.72
CA GLY A 12 -71.65 19.57 47.08
C GLY A 12 -70.46 18.81 47.65
N VAL A 13 -69.96 19.35 48.75
CA VAL A 13 -68.77 18.97 49.52
C VAL A 13 -68.99 17.68 50.31
N SER A 14 -67.96 16.81 50.42
CA SER A 14 -67.74 16.01 51.64
C SER A 14 -66.34 15.38 51.73
N ARG A 15 -65.53 15.99 52.61
CA ARG A 15 -64.62 15.42 53.62
C ARG A 15 -63.44 14.48 53.25
N ARG A 16 -62.26 15.09 53.34
CA ARG A 16 -61.08 14.79 54.21
C ARG A 16 -60.55 13.34 54.30
N ARG A 17 -59.31 13.18 53.80
CA ARG A 17 -58.05 12.72 54.46
C ARG A 17 -57.03 12.60 53.31
N GLY A 18 -55.98 13.40 53.17
CA GLY A 18 -54.90 13.66 54.13
C GLY A 18 -53.69 12.81 53.73
N LEU A 19 -52.82 13.30 52.83
CA LEU A 19 -51.38 13.04 52.80
C LEU A 19 -50.71 13.90 51.71
N ARG A 20 -49.80 14.78 52.15
CA ARG A 20 -48.98 15.66 51.32
C ARG A 20 -47.89 14.84 50.62
N ARG A 21 -47.69 15.03 49.30
CA ARG A 21 -46.40 14.81 48.63
C ARG A 21 -46.22 15.87 47.52
N PRO A 22 -45.20 16.75 47.59
CA PRO A 22 -44.99 17.84 46.65
C PRO A 22 -44.01 17.39 45.54
N TRP A 23 -44.50 16.70 44.52
CA TRP A 23 -43.63 16.26 43.41
C TRP A 23 -44.40 16.16 42.09
N VAL A 24 -44.93 17.28 41.56
CA VAL A 24 -45.44 17.29 40.17
C VAL A 24 -45.09 18.56 39.38
N VAL A 25 -44.61 19.64 39.99
CA VAL A 25 -44.31 20.88 39.23
C VAL A 25 -42.88 20.92 38.63
N ALA A 26 -42.02 19.94 38.93
CA ALA A 26 -40.66 19.87 38.38
C ALA A 26 -40.55 19.15 37.01
N LEU A 27 -41.66 18.67 36.43
CA LEU A 27 -41.63 17.88 35.19
C LEU A 27 -42.02 18.65 33.92
N LEU A 28 -42.50 19.89 34.04
CA LEU A 28 -42.92 20.71 32.90
C LEU A 28 -41.91 21.79 32.47
N LEU A 29 -40.81 21.96 33.22
CA LEU A 29 -39.64 22.74 32.79
C LEU A 29 -38.45 21.85 32.35
N MET A 30 -38.62 20.52 32.37
CA MET A 30 -37.61 19.54 31.95
C MET A 30 -37.93 18.90 30.59
N VAL A 31 -38.76 19.54 29.76
CA VAL A 31 -39.09 19.09 28.39
C VAL A 31 -38.76 20.15 27.31
N LEU A 32 -38.19 21.29 27.71
CA LEU A 32 -37.68 22.32 26.77
C LEU A 32 -36.15 22.52 26.85
N ALA A 33 -35.41 21.48 27.25
CA ALA A 33 -34.00 21.34 26.93
C ALA A 33 -33.87 20.37 25.75
N VAL A 34 -34.42 20.75 24.59
CA VAL A 34 -33.96 20.18 23.33
C VAL A 34 -32.53 20.67 23.21
N ALA A 35 -31.58 19.81 23.59
CA ALA A 35 -30.19 20.00 23.28
C ALA A 35 -30.13 20.30 21.78
N THR A 36 -29.73 21.53 21.44
CA THR A 36 -29.18 21.81 20.12
C THR A 36 -27.93 20.95 20.03
N VAL A 37 -28.10 19.71 19.58
CA VAL A 37 -27.01 18.91 19.08
C VAL A 37 -26.50 19.71 17.89
N SER A 38 -25.45 20.50 18.12
CA SER A 38 -24.67 21.07 17.05
C SER A 38 -24.45 19.94 16.05
N PRO A 39 -24.71 20.13 14.74
CA PRO A 39 -24.44 19.10 13.77
C PRO A 39 -22.99 18.68 14.04
N SER A 40 -22.80 17.40 14.39
CA SER A 40 -21.48 16.81 14.44
C SER A 40 -20.81 17.26 13.16
N ALA A 41 -19.69 18.00 13.27
CA ALA A 41 -18.90 18.39 12.12
C ALA A 41 -18.88 17.17 11.21
N ALA A 42 -19.47 17.29 10.02
CA ALA A 42 -19.59 16.18 9.10
C ALA A 42 -18.19 15.57 9.02
N ALA A 43 -18.05 14.31 9.45
CA ALA A 43 -16.75 13.66 9.40
C ALA A 43 -16.30 13.78 7.95
N ASP A 44 -15.19 14.48 7.73
CA ASP A 44 -14.66 14.70 6.39
C ASP A 44 -14.59 13.33 5.71
N SER A 45 -15.10 13.25 4.47
CA SER A 45 -15.07 12.00 3.72
C SER A 45 -13.62 11.49 3.69
N PRO A 46 -13.37 10.20 3.97
CA PRO A 46 -12.03 9.64 3.92
C PRO A 46 -11.33 10.04 2.63
N ARG A 47 -10.11 10.56 2.75
CA ARG A 47 -9.26 10.96 1.61
C ARG A 47 -8.14 9.94 1.45
N PRO A 48 -7.70 9.67 0.21
CA PRO A 48 -6.47 8.92 -0.01
C PRO A 48 -5.28 9.57 0.71
N PRO A 49 -4.26 8.80 1.09
CA PRO A 49 -2.99 9.34 1.53
C PRO A 49 -2.41 10.34 0.51
N ALA A 50 -1.73 11.35 1.02
CA ALA A 50 -1.10 12.39 0.20
C ALA A 50 0.40 12.48 0.51
N ARG A 51 1.15 13.15 -0.36
CA ARG A 51 2.56 13.48 -0.13
C ARG A 51 2.69 14.78 0.67
N ALA A 52 3.59 14.80 1.65
CA ALA A 52 4.06 16.01 2.34
C ALA A 52 5.59 15.95 2.52
N GLY A 53 6.32 16.59 1.61
CA GLY A 53 7.77 16.40 1.48
C GLY A 53 8.10 14.91 1.30
N LYS A 54 9.03 14.40 2.11
CA LYS A 54 9.48 13.00 2.09
C LYS A 54 8.52 11.99 2.74
N TRP A 55 7.30 12.40 3.10
CA TRP A 55 6.37 11.57 3.86
C TRP A 55 5.08 11.32 3.09
N LEU A 56 4.52 10.13 3.27
CA LEU A 56 3.09 9.90 3.08
C LEU A 56 2.36 10.40 4.33
N ILE A 57 1.22 11.07 4.13
CA ILE A 57 0.36 11.53 5.21
C ILE A 57 -1.07 11.02 5.05
N ASP A 58 -1.72 10.71 6.15
CA ASP A 58 -3.15 10.38 6.17
C ASP A 58 -4.05 11.62 6.31
N GLY A 59 -5.36 11.42 6.36
CA GLY A 59 -6.35 12.49 6.53
C GLY A 59 -6.27 13.26 7.87
N GLN A 60 -5.48 12.79 8.83
CA GLN A 60 -5.18 13.50 10.08
C GLN A 60 -3.84 14.24 10.03
N GLY A 61 -3.13 14.21 8.89
CA GLY A 61 -1.80 14.79 8.72
C GLY A 61 -0.69 14.01 9.43
N ARG A 62 -0.95 12.76 9.84
CA ARG A 62 0.05 11.88 10.46
C ARG A 62 0.97 11.32 9.39
N ALA A 63 2.27 11.24 9.64
CA ALA A 63 3.19 10.50 8.77
C ALA A 63 2.83 9.02 8.82
N ILE A 64 2.68 8.36 7.68
CA ILE A 64 2.35 6.93 7.60
C ILE A 64 3.42 6.15 6.83
N SER A 65 3.58 4.88 7.21
CA SER A 65 4.18 3.83 6.39
C SER A 65 3.13 2.73 6.21
N VAL A 66 3.20 1.95 5.14
CA VAL A 66 2.27 0.83 4.91
C VAL A 66 3.05 -0.44 4.54
N HIS A 67 2.71 -1.55 5.19
CA HIS A 67 3.49 -2.79 5.14
C HIS A 67 2.63 -3.95 4.66
N GLY A 68 3.10 -4.75 3.70
CA GLY A 68 2.22 -5.70 3.04
C GLY A 68 2.85 -6.71 2.11
N VAL A 69 2.04 -7.15 1.16
CA VAL A 69 2.36 -8.20 0.18
C VAL A 69 1.93 -7.81 -1.23
N ASN A 70 2.57 -8.39 -2.24
CA ASN A 70 2.11 -8.34 -3.63
C ASN A 70 0.98 -9.35 -3.87
N LEU A 71 -0.06 -8.91 -4.58
CA LEU A 71 -1.25 -9.67 -5.01
C LEU A 71 -1.44 -9.48 -6.52
N VAL A 72 -0.61 -10.18 -7.28
CA VAL A 72 -0.60 -10.12 -8.75
C VAL A 72 -0.90 -11.49 -9.31
N ARG A 73 -1.83 -11.57 -10.28
CA ARG A 73 -2.12 -12.80 -11.03
C ARG A 73 -1.78 -12.56 -12.50
N LYS A 74 -0.65 -13.08 -12.95
CA LYS A 74 -0.08 -12.84 -14.28
C LYS A 74 -0.72 -13.66 -15.41
N THR A 75 -1.44 -14.73 -15.05
CA THR A 75 -2.11 -15.62 -16.00
C THR A 75 -3.63 -15.64 -15.83
N ALA A 76 -4.36 -15.98 -16.89
CA ALA A 76 -5.81 -16.11 -16.85
C ALA A 76 -6.30 -16.87 -15.59
N PRO A 77 -7.33 -16.35 -14.89
CA PRO A 77 -8.19 -15.23 -15.28
C PRO A 77 -7.67 -13.82 -14.95
N TYR A 78 -6.38 -13.66 -14.63
CA TYR A 78 -5.67 -12.39 -14.37
C TYR A 78 -6.09 -11.63 -13.10
N TYR A 79 -6.91 -12.26 -12.26
CA TYR A 79 -7.27 -11.75 -10.93
C TYR A 79 -7.19 -12.89 -9.89
N PRO A 80 -6.91 -12.58 -8.62
CA PRO A 80 -6.74 -13.59 -7.57
C PRO A 80 -8.10 -14.12 -7.11
N ALA A 81 -8.70 -15.02 -7.91
CA ALA A 81 -10.07 -15.51 -7.71
C ALA A 81 -10.31 -16.28 -6.40
N ASN A 82 -9.24 -16.78 -5.79
CA ASN A 82 -9.22 -17.50 -4.52
C ASN A 82 -9.01 -16.58 -3.31
N PHE A 83 -8.65 -15.30 -3.51
CA PHE A 83 -8.48 -14.36 -2.41
C PHE A 83 -9.84 -13.92 -1.86
N GLY A 84 -10.09 -14.14 -0.57
CA GLY A 84 -11.34 -13.75 0.07
C GLY A 84 -11.18 -13.17 1.47
N GLU A 85 -12.30 -13.11 2.18
CA GLU A 85 -12.42 -12.56 3.56
C GLU A 85 -11.39 -13.18 4.52
N SER A 86 -11.16 -14.48 4.44
CA SER A 86 -10.19 -15.19 5.28
C SER A 86 -8.75 -14.76 5.02
N ASP A 87 -8.41 -14.45 3.77
CA ASP A 87 -7.09 -14.02 3.34
C ASP A 87 -6.81 -12.59 3.80
N ALA A 88 -7.77 -11.69 3.59
CA ALA A 88 -7.71 -10.32 4.10
C ALA A 88 -7.65 -10.30 5.65
N ALA A 89 -8.44 -11.14 6.31
CA ALA A 89 -8.42 -11.26 7.77
C ALA A 89 -7.09 -11.82 8.29
N LEU A 90 -6.47 -12.79 7.60
CA LEU A 90 -5.13 -13.28 7.93
C LEU A 90 -4.13 -12.13 7.88
N LEU A 91 -4.06 -11.40 6.76
CA LEU A 91 -3.15 -10.27 6.59
C LEU A 91 -3.33 -9.21 7.68
N ALA A 92 -4.57 -8.79 7.90
CA ALA A 92 -4.90 -7.79 8.92
C ALA A 92 -4.61 -8.29 10.35
N SER A 93 -4.75 -9.59 10.62
CA SER A 93 -4.43 -10.18 11.93
C SER A 93 -2.94 -10.15 12.24
N GLU A 94 -2.11 -10.30 11.21
CA GLU A 94 -0.65 -10.24 11.25
C GLU A 94 -0.10 -8.81 11.20
N GLY A 95 -0.97 -7.82 11.02
CA GLY A 95 -0.62 -6.40 11.04
C GLY A 95 -0.10 -5.84 9.73
N PHE A 96 -0.24 -6.59 8.64
CA PHE A 96 -0.14 -6.03 7.31
C PHE A 96 -1.30 -5.06 7.07
N ASP A 97 -0.99 -3.92 6.47
CA ASP A 97 -1.97 -2.91 6.09
C ASP A 97 -1.72 -2.32 4.69
N ALA A 98 -0.94 -3.03 3.88
CA ALA A 98 -0.79 -2.78 2.46
C ALA A 98 -1.01 -4.06 1.64
N ALA A 99 -1.43 -3.88 0.39
CA ALA A 99 -1.24 -4.85 -0.67
C ALA A 99 -0.96 -4.13 -2.00
N ARG A 100 0.03 -4.58 -2.76
CA ARG A 100 0.26 -4.13 -4.13
C ARG A 100 -0.57 -5.00 -5.07
N ILE A 101 -1.61 -4.43 -5.67
CA ILE A 101 -2.58 -5.17 -6.51
C ILE A 101 -2.31 -4.90 -7.99
N GLY A 102 -2.15 -5.98 -8.77
CA GLY A 102 -1.76 -5.88 -10.17
C GLY A 102 -2.96 -5.83 -11.14
N PHE A 103 -2.86 -4.93 -12.11
CA PHE A 103 -3.56 -4.97 -13.38
C PHE A 103 -2.64 -5.51 -14.47
N ILE A 104 -3.16 -6.40 -15.31
CA ILE A 104 -2.45 -6.90 -16.50
C ILE A 104 -3.05 -6.20 -17.72
N TRP A 105 -2.25 -5.49 -18.52
CA TRP A 105 -2.75 -4.73 -19.67
C TRP A 105 -3.52 -5.61 -20.66
N GLU A 106 -3.06 -6.85 -20.88
CA GLU A 106 -3.77 -7.84 -21.69
C GLU A 106 -5.21 -8.09 -21.23
N ALA A 107 -5.44 -8.08 -19.92
CA ALA A 107 -6.77 -8.25 -19.34
C ALA A 107 -7.57 -6.95 -19.31
N VAL A 108 -6.91 -5.79 -19.13
CA VAL A 108 -7.57 -4.47 -19.18
C VAL A 108 -8.10 -4.15 -20.58
N GLU A 109 -7.28 -4.38 -21.60
CA GLU A 109 -7.54 -3.97 -22.98
C GLU A 109 -7.27 -5.14 -23.95
N PRO A 110 -8.13 -6.17 -23.97
CA PRO A 110 -7.92 -7.37 -24.78
C PRO A 110 -7.93 -7.11 -26.30
N ARG A 111 -8.49 -5.97 -26.74
CA ARG A 111 -8.44 -5.48 -28.13
C ARG A 111 -8.21 -3.96 -28.11
N PRO A 112 -7.57 -3.37 -29.14
CA PRO A 112 -7.28 -1.93 -29.16
C PRO A 112 -8.55 -1.10 -28.90
N GLY A 113 -8.51 -0.24 -27.89
CA GLY A 113 -9.60 0.64 -27.47
C GLY A 113 -10.83 -0.06 -26.87
N VAL A 114 -10.78 -1.36 -26.61
CA VAL A 114 -11.89 -2.13 -26.02
C VAL A 114 -11.50 -2.65 -24.65
N TYR A 115 -12.01 -2.00 -23.60
CA TYR A 115 -11.73 -2.34 -22.22
C TYR A 115 -12.63 -3.47 -21.68
N ASP A 116 -12.07 -4.36 -20.86
CA ASP A 116 -12.83 -5.35 -20.09
C ASP A 116 -13.22 -4.80 -18.72
N ASP A 117 -14.33 -4.07 -18.68
CA ASP A 117 -14.89 -3.52 -17.44
C ASP A 117 -15.31 -4.59 -16.43
N ALA A 118 -15.53 -5.84 -16.86
CA ALA A 118 -15.83 -6.92 -15.93
C ALA A 118 -14.57 -7.38 -15.20
N TYR A 119 -13.43 -7.45 -15.89
CA TYR A 119 -12.13 -7.66 -15.27
C TYR A 119 -11.79 -6.51 -14.31
N ILE A 120 -11.85 -5.26 -14.77
CA ILE A 120 -11.48 -4.10 -13.94
C ILE A 120 -12.33 -4.04 -12.66
N ARG A 121 -13.65 -4.30 -12.76
CA ARG A 121 -14.54 -4.36 -11.59
C ARG A 121 -14.16 -5.45 -10.57
N ARG A 122 -13.55 -6.56 -10.98
CA ARG A 122 -13.07 -7.58 -10.04
C ARG A 122 -11.88 -7.07 -9.23
N ILE A 123 -10.96 -6.33 -9.84
CA ILE A 123 -9.83 -5.72 -9.13
C ILE A 123 -10.31 -4.55 -8.25
N VAL A 124 -11.29 -3.76 -8.70
CA VAL A 124 -11.95 -2.74 -7.84
C VAL A 124 -12.60 -3.40 -6.61
N ALA A 125 -13.30 -4.53 -6.79
CA ALA A 125 -13.88 -5.28 -5.68
C ALA A 125 -12.82 -5.87 -4.73
N LEU A 126 -11.65 -6.28 -5.24
CA LEU A 126 -10.51 -6.67 -4.40
C LEU A 126 -10.01 -5.50 -3.56
N ASN A 127 -9.86 -4.30 -4.15
CA ASN A 127 -9.52 -3.10 -3.40
C ASN A 127 -10.56 -2.79 -2.30
N ASP A 128 -11.85 -2.91 -2.61
CA ASP A 128 -12.93 -2.67 -1.65
C ASP A 128 -12.90 -3.70 -0.49
N LEU A 129 -12.62 -4.98 -0.79
CA LEU A 129 -12.43 -6.02 0.21
C LEU A 129 -11.23 -5.71 1.12
N LEU A 130 -10.08 -5.37 0.55
CA LEU A 130 -8.88 -5.00 1.32
C LEU A 130 -9.14 -3.77 2.19
N ALA A 131 -9.82 -2.75 1.67
CA ALA A 131 -10.23 -1.56 2.40
C ALA A 131 -11.11 -1.89 3.62
N ALA A 132 -12.02 -2.85 3.50
CA ALA A 132 -12.88 -3.28 4.61
C ALA A 132 -12.09 -3.91 5.78
N HIS A 133 -10.88 -4.42 5.51
CA HIS A 133 -9.94 -4.95 6.51
C HIS A 133 -8.84 -3.97 6.92
N GLY A 134 -8.92 -2.71 6.45
CA GLY A 134 -7.93 -1.67 6.73
C GLY A 134 -6.58 -1.89 6.03
N ILE A 135 -6.59 -2.62 4.91
CA ILE A 135 -5.41 -2.90 4.07
C ILE A 135 -5.47 -1.97 2.85
N ARG A 136 -4.54 -1.02 2.80
CA ARG A 136 -4.38 -0.05 1.71
C ARG A 136 -3.82 -0.69 0.45
N THR A 137 -4.06 -0.06 -0.69
CA THR A 137 -3.64 -0.62 -1.99
C THR A 137 -2.66 0.29 -2.72
N LEU A 138 -1.53 -0.27 -3.13
CA LEU A 138 -0.71 0.29 -4.21
C LEU A 138 -1.21 -0.37 -5.51
N VAL A 139 -1.66 0.44 -6.47
CA VAL A 139 -2.22 -0.07 -7.73
C VAL A 139 -1.13 -0.13 -8.79
N ASP A 140 -0.85 -1.32 -9.28
CA ASP A 140 0.25 -1.61 -10.20
C ASP A 140 -0.25 -2.02 -11.59
N PHE A 141 0.36 -1.51 -12.65
CA PHE A 141 0.29 -2.15 -13.97
C PHE A 141 1.51 -3.04 -14.17
N HIS A 142 1.26 -4.34 -13.99
CA HIS A 142 2.29 -5.34 -13.95
C HIS A 142 2.67 -5.86 -15.34
N GLN A 143 3.95 -6.17 -15.49
CA GLN A 143 4.49 -6.93 -16.61
C GLN A 143 5.81 -7.56 -16.19
N ASP A 144 6.11 -8.73 -16.76
CA ASP A 144 7.46 -9.29 -16.79
C ASP A 144 7.80 -9.58 -18.24
N SER A 145 8.93 -9.07 -18.73
CA SER A 145 9.37 -9.33 -20.10
C SER A 145 8.29 -9.10 -21.16
N TRP A 146 7.52 -8.02 -21.00
CA TRP A 146 6.53 -7.48 -21.93
C TRP A 146 5.25 -8.29 -22.15
N SER A 147 5.32 -9.55 -22.61
CA SER A 147 4.13 -10.32 -23.00
C SER A 147 4.39 -11.83 -23.08
N ARG A 148 3.32 -12.62 -23.08
CA ARG A 148 3.40 -14.10 -23.20
C ARG A 148 3.96 -14.66 -24.51
N SER A 149 4.25 -13.83 -25.50
CA SER A 149 4.80 -14.26 -26.79
C SER A 149 6.30 -14.08 -26.93
N ALA A 150 6.92 -13.32 -26.04
CA ALA A 150 8.33 -12.96 -26.13
C ALA A 150 8.99 -12.98 -24.75
N GLY A 151 10.31 -13.17 -24.72
CA GLY A 151 11.12 -13.09 -23.51
C GLY A 151 12.32 -12.17 -23.72
N ILE A 152 13.05 -11.93 -22.64
CA ILE A 152 14.38 -11.33 -22.64
C ILE A 152 15.39 -12.47 -22.47
N SER A 153 15.93 -12.95 -23.59
CA SER A 153 16.89 -14.08 -23.60
C SER A 153 18.10 -13.88 -22.67
N GLN A 154 18.53 -12.63 -22.45
CA GLN A 154 19.61 -12.28 -21.53
C GLN A 154 19.28 -12.60 -20.07
N LEU A 155 17.98 -12.68 -19.72
CA LEU A 155 17.47 -13.09 -18.40
C LEU A 155 17.15 -14.60 -18.35
N GLY A 156 17.38 -15.33 -19.43
CA GLY A 156 17.12 -16.77 -19.50
C GLY A 156 15.65 -17.15 -19.65
N ASN A 157 14.76 -16.20 -19.98
CA ASN A 157 13.35 -16.48 -20.24
C ASN A 157 13.01 -16.38 -21.74
N SER A 158 11.94 -17.06 -22.14
CA SER A 158 11.42 -17.10 -23.52
C SER A 158 9.97 -16.63 -23.63
N THR A 159 9.40 -16.19 -22.50
CA THR A 159 8.02 -15.71 -22.35
C THR A 159 7.97 -14.69 -21.22
N GLY A 160 6.93 -13.87 -21.23
CA GLY A 160 6.59 -12.93 -20.18
C GLY A 160 5.08 -12.81 -19.94
N ASP A 161 4.64 -11.66 -19.46
CA ASP A 161 3.25 -11.25 -19.28
C ASP A 161 3.14 -9.72 -19.25
N GLY A 162 1.92 -9.20 -19.21
CA GLY A 162 1.65 -7.76 -19.18
C GLY A 162 0.86 -7.30 -20.40
N ALA A 163 1.56 -7.04 -21.51
CA ALA A 163 0.98 -6.48 -22.72
C ALA A 163 0.15 -7.49 -23.54
N PRO A 164 -0.96 -7.07 -24.15
CA PRO A 164 -1.72 -7.89 -25.07
C PRO A 164 -0.96 -8.14 -26.38
N GLN A 165 -1.24 -9.26 -27.03
CA GLN A 165 -0.62 -9.63 -28.32
C GLN A 165 -0.74 -8.53 -29.40
N TRP A 166 -1.83 -7.76 -29.41
CA TRP A 166 -2.03 -6.70 -30.40
C TRP A 166 -1.09 -5.50 -30.18
N ALA A 167 -0.50 -5.37 -28.99
CA ALA A 167 0.49 -4.36 -28.63
C ALA A 167 1.94 -4.88 -28.64
N THR A 168 2.15 -6.18 -28.89
CA THR A 168 3.47 -6.81 -29.07
C THR A 168 3.92 -6.62 -30.51
N LEU A 169 4.59 -5.48 -30.78
CA LEU A 169 4.90 -4.99 -32.13
C LEU A 169 6.41 -4.92 -32.44
N GLY A 170 7.24 -5.65 -31.70
CA GLY A 170 8.67 -5.77 -31.92
C GLY A 170 9.04 -6.30 -33.31
N THR A 171 10.27 -6.04 -33.74
CA THR A 171 10.80 -6.53 -35.01
C THR A 171 11.05 -8.03 -35.00
N ASP A 172 11.64 -8.56 -33.92
CA ASP A 172 11.70 -9.99 -33.65
C ASP A 172 10.56 -10.38 -32.70
N PRO A 173 9.63 -11.27 -33.12
CA PRO A 173 8.45 -11.64 -32.33
C PRO A 173 8.77 -12.44 -31.05
N HIS A 174 10.02 -12.85 -30.84
CA HIS A 174 10.45 -13.58 -29.65
C HIS A 174 11.35 -12.74 -28.72
N ASN A 175 11.65 -11.50 -29.09
CA ASN A 175 12.53 -10.62 -28.34
C ASN A 175 11.75 -9.47 -27.70
N ALA A 176 11.49 -9.58 -26.39
CA ALA A 176 10.74 -8.57 -25.66
C ALA A 176 11.41 -7.19 -25.68
N GLN A 177 12.74 -7.10 -25.85
CA GLN A 177 13.42 -5.81 -25.98
C GLN A 177 12.97 -5.04 -27.24
N ASP A 178 12.63 -5.74 -28.32
CA ASP A 178 12.09 -5.08 -29.52
C ASP A 178 10.65 -4.60 -29.27
N ASP A 179 9.89 -5.30 -28.45
CA ASP A 179 8.54 -4.89 -28.06
C ASP A 179 8.56 -3.64 -27.17
N PHE A 180 9.43 -3.61 -26.15
CA PHE A 180 9.69 -2.40 -25.36
C PHE A 180 10.08 -1.25 -26.27
N GLN A 181 10.97 -1.47 -27.24
CA GLN A 181 11.37 -0.43 -28.18
C GLN A 181 10.20 0.06 -29.04
N ALA A 182 9.30 -0.82 -29.48
CA ALA A 182 8.08 -0.44 -30.18
C ALA A 182 7.16 0.42 -29.29
N PHE A 183 7.08 0.12 -28.00
CA PHE A 183 6.31 0.91 -27.03
C PHE A 183 6.91 2.28 -26.76
N TRP A 184 8.23 2.37 -26.56
CA TRP A 184 8.92 3.64 -26.39
C TRP A 184 8.81 4.55 -27.61
N ASN A 185 8.72 3.95 -28.80
CA ASN A 185 8.47 4.66 -30.06
C ASN A 185 6.99 4.97 -30.32
N ASP A 186 6.10 4.55 -29.43
CA ASP A 186 4.64 4.67 -29.57
C ASP A 186 4.12 4.13 -30.91
N LYS A 187 4.65 2.98 -31.34
CA LYS A 187 4.36 2.38 -32.64
C LYS A 187 2.83 2.21 -32.82
N PRO A 188 2.26 2.62 -33.96
CA PRO A 188 0.82 2.48 -34.20
C PRO A 188 0.37 1.02 -34.18
N ALA A 189 -0.71 0.74 -33.44
CA ALA A 189 -1.47 -0.49 -33.54
C ALA A 189 -2.30 -0.51 -34.85
N ALA A 190 -3.09 -1.58 -35.04
CA ALA A 190 -3.89 -1.77 -36.26
C ALA A 190 -4.94 -0.67 -36.51
N ASP A 191 -5.33 0.07 -35.48
CA ASP A 191 -6.26 1.20 -35.55
C ASP A 191 -5.57 2.55 -35.78
N GLY A 192 -4.24 2.56 -35.93
CA GLY A 192 -3.45 3.77 -36.17
C GLY A 192 -3.10 4.57 -34.92
N ILE A 193 -3.55 4.16 -33.73
CA ILE A 193 -3.20 4.79 -32.45
C ILE A 193 -1.95 4.10 -31.91
N GLY A 194 -1.00 4.89 -31.39
CA GLY A 194 0.23 4.37 -30.80
C GLY A 194 -0.03 3.48 -29.57
N ILE A 195 0.73 2.40 -29.41
CA ILE A 195 0.54 1.45 -28.30
C ILE A 195 0.81 2.05 -26.92
N GLN A 196 1.73 3.02 -26.79
CA GLN A 196 1.93 3.78 -25.54
C GLN A 196 0.76 4.74 -25.29
N THR A 197 0.20 5.31 -26.35
CA THR A 197 -1.04 6.10 -26.26
C THR A 197 -2.21 5.24 -25.75
N HIS A 198 -2.40 4.03 -26.27
CA HIS A 198 -3.42 3.11 -25.77
C HIS A 198 -3.22 2.75 -24.30
N PHE A 199 -1.99 2.41 -23.90
CA PHE A 199 -1.68 2.13 -22.49
C PHE A 199 -2.00 3.31 -21.57
N VAL A 200 -1.70 4.55 -21.99
CA VAL A 200 -2.05 5.77 -21.26
C VAL A 200 -3.58 5.94 -21.17
N HIS A 201 -4.33 5.62 -22.22
CA HIS A 201 -5.81 5.63 -22.17
C HIS A 201 -6.37 4.53 -21.26
N ALA A 202 -5.76 3.34 -21.26
CA ALA A 202 -6.11 2.25 -20.35
C ALA A 202 -5.94 2.68 -18.89
N TRP A 203 -4.85 3.36 -18.55
CA TRP A 203 -4.65 3.98 -17.23
C TRP A 203 -5.78 4.96 -16.86
N GLN A 204 -6.18 5.85 -17.79
CA GLN A 204 -7.29 6.78 -17.54
C GLN A 204 -8.61 6.06 -17.29
N HIS A 205 -8.85 4.95 -17.98
CA HIS A 205 -10.05 4.16 -17.79
C HIS A 205 -10.06 3.45 -16.44
N VAL A 206 -8.96 2.75 -16.12
CA VAL A 206 -8.75 2.05 -14.85
C VAL A 206 -8.88 3.01 -13.65
N ILE A 207 -8.21 4.17 -13.68
CA ILE A 207 -8.23 5.10 -12.54
C ILE A 207 -9.61 5.72 -12.32
N ARG A 208 -10.40 5.97 -13.37
CA ARG A 208 -11.80 6.42 -13.21
C ARG A 208 -12.65 5.37 -12.51
N MET A 209 -12.47 4.10 -12.87
CA MET A 209 -13.21 3.01 -12.25
C MET A 209 -12.80 2.82 -10.78
N LEU A 210 -11.50 2.84 -10.47
CA LEU A 210 -11.00 2.80 -9.09
C LEU A 210 -11.54 3.96 -8.24
N ASN A 211 -11.52 5.19 -8.78
CA ASN A 211 -12.04 6.38 -8.09
C ASN A 211 -13.56 6.38 -7.89
N SER A 212 -14.29 5.55 -8.64
CA SER A 212 -15.73 5.34 -8.45
C SER A 212 -16.06 4.28 -7.40
N GLY A 213 -15.09 3.45 -7.01
CA GLY A 213 -15.23 2.39 -6.01
C GLY A 213 -15.31 2.91 -4.57
N ALA A 214 -15.83 2.07 -3.68
CA ALA A 214 -15.98 2.45 -2.26
C ALA A 214 -14.62 2.61 -1.56
N GLY A 215 -13.63 1.81 -1.97
CA GLY A 215 -12.26 1.84 -1.49
C GLY A 215 -11.37 2.87 -2.16
N ARG A 216 -11.89 3.90 -2.85
CA ARG A 216 -11.02 4.92 -3.48
C ARG A 216 -10.07 5.60 -2.48
N ALA A 217 -10.52 5.83 -1.25
CA ALA A 217 -9.72 6.44 -0.19
C ALA A 217 -8.67 5.49 0.42
N ASN A 218 -8.73 4.21 0.05
CA ASN A 218 -7.83 3.15 0.49
C ASN A 218 -6.56 3.08 -0.35
N ILE A 219 -6.57 3.66 -1.55
CA ILE A 219 -5.44 3.62 -2.47
C ILE A 219 -4.33 4.53 -1.94
N VAL A 220 -3.19 3.96 -1.57
CA VAL A 220 -2.02 4.71 -1.08
C VAL A 220 -1.26 5.38 -2.21
N GLY A 221 -1.35 4.82 -3.41
CA GLY A 221 -0.73 5.36 -4.62
C GLY A 221 -0.95 4.46 -5.83
N VAL A 222 -0.40 4.90 -6.96
CA VAL A 222 -0.37 4.15 -8.20
C VAL A 222 1.08 3.97 -8.65
N ASP A 223 1.38 2.78 -9.13
CA ASP A 223 2.63 2.33 -9.70
C ASP A 223 2.41 2.15 -11.22
N PRO A 224 2.84 3.12 -12.04
CA PRO A 224 2.41 3.19 -13.43
C PRO A 224 2.85 2.02 -14.33
N PHE A 225 3.99 1.40 -14.01
CA PHE A 225 4.65 0.45 -14.90
C PHE A 225 5.76 -0.31 -14.16
N ASN A 226 5.50 -1.57 -13.86
CA ASN A 226 6.45 -2.48 -13.23
C ASN A 226 7.72 -2.66 -14.07
N GLU A 227 8.89 -2.57 -13.46
CA GLU A 227 10.22 -2.90 -13.99
C GLU A 227 10.44 -2.50 -15.47
N PRO A 228 10.48 -1.20 -15.81
CA PRO A 228 10.62 -0.74 -17.18
C PRO A 228 11.95 -1.15 -17.82
N TYR A 229 11.91 -1.98 -18.87
CA TYR A 229 13.10 -2.33 -19.65
C TYR A 229 13.35 -1.34 -20.78
N ALA A 230 14.63 -1.03 -21.02
CA ALA A 230 15.04 0.03 -21.96
C ALA A 230 14.65 -0.26 -23.42
N GLY A 231 14.58 -1.53 -23.83
CA GLY A 231 14.34 -1.91 -25.21
C GLY A 231 15.61 -1.95 -26.07
N SER A 232 15.50 -2.49 -27.29
CA SER A 232 16.64 -2.79 -28.16
C SER A 232 17.36 -1.59 -28.78
N GLY A 233 16.80 -0.38 -28.67
CA GLY A 233 17.46 0.86 -29.06
C GLY A 233 18.52 1.35 -28.06
N TYR A 234 18.67 0.67 -26.91
CA TYR A 234 19.64 0.99 -25.88
C TYR A 234 20.62 -0.17 -25.68
N SER A 235 21.87 0.15 -25.39
CA SER A 235 22.93 -0.84 -25.14
C SER A 235 23.06 -1.23 -23.67
N CYS A 236 22.05 -0.93 -22.85
CA CYS A 236 22.07 -1.16 -21.42
C CYS A 236 21.75 -2.62 -21.09
N GLN A 237 22.38 -3.15 -20.03
CA GLN A 237 22.12 -4.49 -19.54
C GLN A 237 21.25 -4.40 -18.29
N ALA A 238 20.02 -4.91 -18.38
CA ALA A 238 19.10 -4.98 -17.25
C ALA A 238 19.76 -5.70 -16.06
N PHE A 239 19.40 -5.29 -14.85
CA PHE A 239 19.89 -5.82 -13.58
C PHE A 239 21.38 -5.59 -13.26
N LEU A 240 22.18 -4.99 -14.15
CA LEU A 240 23.59 -4.68 -13.85
C LEU A 240 23.81 -3.24 -13.41
N ALA A 241 23.28 -2.28 -14.17
CA ALA A 241 23.41 -0.85 -13.88
C ALA A 241 22.24 -0.10 -14.49
N SER A 242 21.93 1.08 -13.92
CA SER A 242 20.94 1.99 -14.51
C SER A 242 21.26 2.36 -15.96
N CYS A 243 20.24 2.74 -16.71
CA CYS A 243 20.34 3.16 -18.10
C CYS A 243 20.02 4.66 -18.28
N PRO A 244 20.98 5.58 -18.03
CA PRO A 244 20.68 7.01 -17.97
C PRO A 244 20.01 7.60 -19.21
N ALA A 245 20.42 7.18 -20.40
CA ALA A 245 19.85 7.68 -21.65
C ALA A 245 18.37 7.28 -21.83
N PHE A 246 18.00 6.10 -21.34
CA PHE A 246 16.62 5.62 -21.34
C PHE A 246 15.80 6.33 -20.28
N GLU A 247 16.30 6.35 -19.04
CA GLU A 247 15.61 6.94 -17.89
C GLU A 247 15.34 8.44 -18.07
N GLN A 248 16.33 9.20 -18.54
CA GLN A 248 16.19 10.65 -18.80
C GLN A 248 15.43 10.96 -20.09
N GLY A 249 15.29 9.97 -20.98
CA GLY A 249 14.65 10.08 -22.27
C GLY A 249 13.25 9.49 -22.28
N ALA A 250 13.10 8.32 -22.91
CA ALA A 250 11.82 7.69 -23.18
C ALA A 250 11.01 7.41 -21.90
N LEU A 251 11.67 6.92 -20.83
CA LEU A 251 10.97 6.57 -19.59
C LEU A 251 10.39 7.81 -18.88
N ALA A 252 11.19 8.86 -18.71
CA ALA A 252 10.71 10.12 -18.14
C ALA A 252 9.56 10.73 -18.97
N GLN A 253 9.64 10.68 -20.31
CA GLN A 253 8.58 11.18 -21.18
C GLN A 253 7.30 10.36 -21.03
N PHE A 254 7.41 9.04 -20.97
CA PHE A 254 6.29 8.15 -20.72
C PHE A 254 5.61 8.47 -19.38
N TYR A 255 6.37 8.59 -18.28
CA TYR A 255 5.76 8.92 -17.00
C TYR A 255 5.07 10.29 -16.99
N GLN A 256 5.62 11.29 -17.69
CA GLN A 256 4.93 12.60 -17.82
C GLN A 256 3.60 12.47 -18.56
N ARG A 257 3.51 11.59 -19.57
CA ARG A 257 2.25 11.30 -20.27
C ARG A 257 1.24 10.62 -19.34
N VAL A 258 1.67 9.61 -18.57
CA VAL A 258 0.80 8.93 -17.60
C VAL A 258 0.32 9.90 -16.52
N ILE A 259 1.23 10.66 -15.91
CA ILE A 259 0.91 11.71 -14.92
C ILE A 259 -0.15 12.66 -15.48
N ALA A 260 0.09 13.25 -16.64
CA ALA A 260 -0.84 14.20 -17.24
C ALA A 260 -2.22 13.55 -17.49
N ALA A 261 -2.23 12.29 -17.94
CA ALA A 261 -3.45 11.54 -18.20
C ALA A 261 -4.24 11.22 -16.92
N LEU A 262 -3.57 10.81 -15.85
CA LEU A 262 -4.18 10.57 -14.54
C LEU A 262 -4.76 11.88 -13.98
N ARG A 263 -3.97 12.95 -13.95
CA ARG A 263 -4.41 14.26 -13.44
C ARG A 263 -5.58 14.84 -14.25
N ALA A 264 -5.64 14.59 -15.56
CA ALA A 264 -6.78 14.99 -16.40
C ALA A 264 -8.11 14.32 -15.98
N THR A 265 -8.08 13.22 -15.22
CA THR A 265 -9.28 12.60 -14.64
C THR A 265 -9.70 13.20 -13.29
N GLY A 266 -8.92 14.12 -12.73
CA GLY A 266 -9.07 14.64 -11.37
C GLY A 266 -8.38 13.78 -10.31
N ASP A 267 -7.58 12.80 -10.71
CA ASP A 267 -6.87 11.92 -9.79
C ASP A 267 -5.81 12.69 -8.96
N THR A 268 -5.75 12.41 -7.65
CA THR A 268 -4.81 13.07 -6.72
C THR A 268 -3.89 12.08 -6.00
N HIS A 269 -3.89 10.80 -6.38
CA HIS A 269 -3.06 9.80 -5.72
C HIS A 269 -1.57 10.10 -5.92
N VAL A 270 -0.76 9.65 -4.97
CA VAL A 270 0.70 9.65 -5.12
C VAL A 270 1.07 8.66 -6.23
N ILE A 271 1.94 9.09 -7.14
CA ILE A 271 2.44 8.28 -8.25
C ILE A 271 3.84 7.81 -7.88
N PHE A 272 4.05 6.50 -7.91
CA PHE A 272 5.28 5.81 -7.57
C PHE A 272 5.93 5.26 -8.85
N PRO A 273 6.63 6.10 -9.64
CA PRO A 273 7.34 5.63 -10.83
C PRO A 273 8.55 4.78 -10.43
N GLU A 274 8.80 3.72 -11.20
CA GLU A 274 10.00 2.89 -11.09
C GLU A 274 11.11 3.38 -12.04
N SER A 275 12.35 3.00 -11.74
CA SER A 275 13.47 3.11 -12.67
C SER A 275 13.65 1.81 -13.45
N ASP A 276 14.54 1.79 -14.45
CA ASP A 276 14.93 0.50 -15.03
C ASP A 276 15.56 -0.42 -13.96
N PRO A 277 15.26 -1.73 -13.98
CA PRO A 277 15.67 -2.63 -12.93
C PRO A 277 17.20 -2.80 -12.93
N ASN A 278 17.83 -2.60 -11.77
CA ASN A 278 19.27 -2.69 -11.56
C ASN A 278 19.61 -3.19 -10.15
N ALA A 279 20.80 -3.75 -9.96
CA ALA A 279 21.17 -4.38 -8.70
C ALA A 279 21.65 -3.42 -7.61
N ASP A 280 22.11 -2.22 -7.97
CA ASP A 280 22.73 -1.26 -7.05
C ASP A 280 21.78 -0.16 -6.57
N GLY A 281 20.51 -0.20 -6.98
CA GLY A 281 19.48 0.80 -6.68
C GLY A 281 19.68 2.14 -7.36
N SER A 282 20.65 2.28 -8.27
CA SER A 282 20.93 3.53 -8.95
C SER A 282 19.80 3.92 -9.90
N THR A 283 19.59 5.23 -10.05
CA THR A 283 18.64 5.75 -11.04
C THR A 283 19.07 7.13 -11.51
N ALA A 284 19.00 7.33 -12.82
CA ALA A 284 19.14 8.59 -13.51
C ALA A 284 17.78 9.19 -13.88
N LEU A 285 16.65 8.59 -13.47
CA LEU A 285 15.32 9.14 -13.69
C LEU A 285 15.25 10.58 -13.11
N PRO A 286 14.91 11.60 -13.92
CA PRO A 286 14.84 12.98 -13.45
C PRO A 286 13.66 13.17 -12.50
N ALA A 287 13.62 14.31 -11.82
CA ALA A 287 12.40 14.71 -11.10
C ALA A 287 11.26 14.91 -12.11
N LEU A 288 10.13 14.24 -11.87
CA LEU A 288 8.92 14.39 -12.69
C LEU A 288 8.14 15.64 -12.26
N ARG A 289 7.31 16.18 -13.15
CA ARG A 289 6.64 17.49 -12.97
C ARG A 289 5.27 17.30 -12.34
N ASP A 290 5.25 16.76 -11.13
CA ASP A 290 4.03 16.58 -10.33
C ASP A 290 4.38 16.66 -8.84
N SER A 291 3.50 17.27 -8.05
CA SER A 291 3.74 17.48 -6.61
C SER A 291 3.57 16.19 -5.79
N ALA A 292 2.91 15.18 -6.33
CA ALA A 292 2.60 13.92 -5.65
C ALA A 292 3.34 12.75 -6.31
N VAL A 293 4.67 12.87 -6.45
CA VAL A 293 5.55 11.79 -6.93
C VAL A 293 6.34 11.21 -5.76
N GLY A 294 6.29 9.88 -5.62
CA GLY A 294 7.08 9.08 -4.68
C GLY A 294 8.37 8.53 -5.30
N HIS A 295 9.15 7.79 -4.51
CA HIS A 295 10.28 6.99 -4.99
C HIS A 295 9.93 5.51 -4.83
N ASN A 296 9.68 4.84 -5.96
CA ASN A 296 9.47 3.40 -5.99
C ASN A 296 10.77 2.69 -6.37
N PHE A 297 11.04 1.53 -5.78
CA PHE A 297 12.21 0.71 -6.11
C PHE A 297 12.03 -0.72 -5.62
N HIS A 298 12.74 -1.65 -6.26
CA HIS A 298 12.81 -3.07 -5.89
C HIS A 298 14.19 -3.40 -5.34
N ILE A 299 14.27 -4.31 -4.37
CA ILE A 299 15.53 -4.84 -3.87
C ILE A 299 15.42 -6.36 -3.75
N TYR A 300 16.18 -7.06 -4.57
CA TYR A 300 16.28 -8.51 -4.54
C TYR A 300 17.73 -8.94 -4.33
N CYS A 301 17.96 -9.93 -3.47
CA CYS A 301 19.21 -10.67 -3.47
C CYS A 301 19.26 -11.59 -4.70
N PHE A 302 19.93 -11.19 -5.78
CA PHE A 302 19.99 -11.98 -7.02
C PHE A 302 20.48 -13.41 -6.84
N PRO A 303 21.49 -13.71 -6.00
CA PRO A 303 21.87 -15.09 -5.72
C PRO A 303 20.73 -15.94 -5.15
N VAL A 304 19.92 -15.37 -4.25
CA VAL A 304 18.77 -16.07 -3.63
C VAL A 304 17.61 -16.18 -4.60
N LEU A 305 17.26 -15.08 -5.28
CA LEU A 305 16.21 -15.03 -6.28
C LEU A 305 16.47 -16.04 -7.41
N GLY A 306 17.68 -16.02 -7.96
CA GLY A 306 18.10 -16.91 -9.04
C GLY A 306 17.97 -18.39 -8.66
N ALA A 307 18.41 -18.77 -7.44
CA ALA A 307 18.25 -20.13 -6.94
C ALA A 307 16.78 -20.56 -6.88
N GLY A 308 15.90 -19.69 -6.39
CA GLY A 308 14.46 -19.92 -6.34
C GLY A 308 13.84 -20.13 -7.73
N ILE A 309 14.19 -19.27 -8.70
CA ILE A 309 13.67 -19.35 -10.08
C ILE A 309 14.06 -20.66 -10.76
N VAL A 310 15.30 -21.14 -10.56
CA VAL A 310 15.73 -22.43 -11.14
C VAL A 310 15.32 -23.66 -10.31
N GLY A 311 14.53 -23.47 -9.25
CA GLY A 311 14.05 -24.55 -8.38
C GLY A 311 15.14 -25.20 -7.52
N VAL A 312 16.24 -24.49 -7.29
CA VAL A 312 17.35 -24.97 -6.45
C VAL A 312 17.19 -24.44 -5.04
N PRO A 313 17.14 -25.31 -4.00
CA PRO A 313 17.10 -24.86 -2.62
C PRO A 313 18.30 -23.98 -2.29
N THR A 314 18.04 -22.84 -1.65
CA THR A 314 19.11 -21.99 -1.11
C THR A 314 19.69 -22.65 0.15
N PRO A 315 21.01 -22.93 0.22
CA PRO A 315 21.61 -23.51 1.42
C PRO A 315 21.48 -22.57 2.64
N PRO A 316 21.37 -23.10 3.87
CA PRO A 316 21.40 -22.26 5.07
C PRO A 316 22.63 -21.36 5.13
N GLY A 317 22.44 -20.07 5.40
CA GLY A 317 23.51 -19.06 5.50
C GLY A 317 24.03 -18.54 4.16
N PHE A 318 23.46 -18.97 3.02
CA PHE A 318 23.84 -18.46 1.70
C PHE A 318 23.51 -16.97 1.55
N ASP A 319 22.51 -16.46 2.27
CA ASP A 319 22.14 -15.06 2.36
C ASP A 319 23.24 -14.14 2.89
N ALA A 320 24.32 -14.68 3.47
CA ALA A 320 25.49 -13.88 3.87
C ALA A 320 26.14 -13.11 2.69
N VAL A 321 25.82 -13.47 1.45
CA VAL A 321 26.30 -12.77 0.24
C VAL A 321 25.41 -11.58 -0.17
N CYS A 322 24.19 -11.46 0.35
CA CYS A 322 23.22 -10.42 -0.01
C CYS A 322 23.58 -9.02 0.54
N PRO A 323 24.07 -8.85 1.79
CA PRO A 323 24.24 -7.54 2.40
C PRO A 323 25.07 -6.51 1.60
N PRO A 324 26.20 -6.86 0.96
CA PRO A 324 26.95 -5.86 0.18
C PRO A 324 26.13 -5.21 -0.94
N GLN A 325 25.34 -5.99 -1.67
CA GLN A 325 24.50 -5.48 -2.76
C GLN A 325 23.32 -4.70 -2.20
N GLU A 326 22.62 -5.26 -1.21
CA GLU A 326 21.39 -4.65 -0.72
C GLU A 326 21.64 -3.40 0.13
N ASN A 327 22.71 -3.36 0.93
CA ASN A 327 23.08 -2.15 1.66
C ASN A 327 23.44 -1.02 0.69
N GLN A 328 24.05 -1.34 -0.44
CA GLN A 328 24.32 -0.36 -1.50
C GLN A 328 22.99 0.15 -2.09
N ALA A 329 22.07 -0.75 -2.45
CA ALA A 329 20.77 -0.38 -2.99
C ALA A 329 19.97 0.51 -2.01
N VAL A 330 19.90 0.12 -0.72
CA VAL A 330 19.25 0.92 0.33
C VAL A 330 19.90 2.30 0.46
N ALA A 331 21.24 2.37 0.52
CA ALA A 331 21.93 3.66 0.65
C ALA A 331 21.67 4.58 -0.55
N VAL A 332 21.65 4.04 -1.76
CA VAL A 332 21.39 4.81 -2.99
C VAL A 332 19.93 5.27 -3.05
N SER A 333 18.98 4.39 -2.73
CA SER A 333 17.55 4.75 -2.66
C SER A 333 17.25 5.79 -1.57
N ALA A 334 17.91 5.71 -0.41
CA ALA A 334 17.84 6.71 0.64
C ALA A 334 18.36 8.07 0.17
N ALA A 335 19.55 8.10 -0.42
CA ALA A 335 20.11 9.33 -0.97
C ALA A 335 19.22 9.91 -2.09
N ARG A 336 18.57 9.06 -2.89
CA ARG A 336 17.61 9.50 -3.91
C ARG A 336 16.37 10.10 -3.27
N ALA A 337 15.70 9.36 -2.38
CA ALA A 337 14.47 9.79 -1.70
C ALA A 337 14.65 11.13 -0.99
N ASP A 338 15.77 11.31 -0.27
CA ASP A 338 16.09 12.57 0.39
C ASP A 338 16.34 13.71 -0.62
N ARG A 339 17.07 13.45 -1.72
CA ARG A 339 17.37 14.46 -2.74
C ARG A 339 16.13 14.99 -3.46
N ILE A 340 15.13 14.15 -3.70
CA ILE A 340 13.88 14.54 -4.36
C ILE A 340 12.74 14.82 -3.37
N GLU A 341 13.03 14.74 -2.07
CA GLU A 341 12.09 14.87 -0.96
C GLU A 341 10.82 14.03 -1.19
N ALA A 342 10.96 12.75 -1.50
CA ALA A 342 9.83 11.88 -1.86
C ALA A 342 9.66 10.75 -0.83
N PRO A 343 8.42 10.31 -0.54
CA PRO A 343 8.21 9.09 0.22
C PRO A 343 8.77 7.89 -0.55
N GLY A 344 9.52 7.03 0.16
CA GLY A 344 10.04 5.79 -0.39
C GLY A 344 9.05 4.63 -0.26
N PHE A 345 9.00 3.80 -1.30
CA PHE A 345 8.21 2.57 -1.34
C PHE A 345 9.08 1.46 -1.93
N LEU A 346 9.42 0.46 -1.12
CA LEU A 346 10.04 -0.79 -1.56
C LEU A 346 8.93 -1.74 -2.04
N SER A 347 8.45 -1.54 -3.28
CA SER A 347 7.26 -2.22 -3.80
C SER A 347 7.48 -3.72 -4.04
N GLU A 348 8.73 -4.15 -4.17
CA GLU A 348 9.07 -5.56 -4.22
C GLU A 348 10.41 -5.86 -3.55
N PHE A 349 10.41 -6.97 -2.81
CA PHE A 349 11.61 -7.60 -2.28
C PHE A 349 11.33 -9.05 -1.89
N GLY A 350 12.38 -9.79 -1.57
CA GLY A 350 12.28 -11.14 -1.03
C GLY A 350 12.20 -12.20 -2.11
N ALA A 351 11.00 -12.66 -2.45
CA ALA A 351 10.79 -13.76 -3.39
C ALA A 351 11.49 -15.08 -2.99
N SER A 352 11.55 -15.36 -1.70
CA SER A 352 12.16 -16.59 -1.17
C SER A 352 11.65 -16.96 0.23
N ASP A 353 11.95 -18.19 0.65
CA ASP A 353 11.79 -18.64 2.05
C ASP A 353 13.06 -18.38 2.90
N VAL A 354 14.02 -17.59 2.40
CA VAL A 354 15.23 -17.20 3.14
C VAL A 354 14.89 -16.04 4.08
N ASN A 355 14.20 -16.41 5.16
CA ASN A 355 13.54 -15.45 6.04
C ASN A 355 14.50 -14.57 6.86
N THR A 356 15.77 -14.93 6.98
CA THR A 356 16.83 -14.07 7.55
C THR A 356 17.10 -12.85 6.68
N ASP A 357 17.07 -13.02 5.36
CA ASP A 357 17.24 -11.91 4.41
C ASP A 357 15.97 -11.07 4.30
N ASN A 358 14.79 -11.72 4.20
CA ASN A 358 13.49 -11.03 4.24
C ASN A 358 13.35 -10.13 5.49
N ALA A 359 13.76 -10.66 6.65
CA ALA A 359 13.78 -9.92 7.91
C ALA A 359 14.70 -8.69 7.87
N ARG A 360 15.90 -8.86 7.30
CA ARG A 360 16.89 -7.78 7.22
C ARG A 360 16.42 -6.63 6.31
N LEU A 361 15.80 -6.94 5.17
CA LEU A 361 15.31 -5.90 4.25
C LEU A 361 14.19 -5.06 4.85
N ILE A 362 13.24 -5.65 5.58
CA ILE A 362 12.21 -4.84 6.25
C ILE A 362 12.79 -4.01 7.38
N ASP A 363 13.80 -4.50 8.11
CA ASP A 363 14.46 -3.73 9.17
C ASP A 363 15.15 -2.49 8.57
N LEU A 364 15.83 -2.66 7.43
CA LEU A 364 16.44 -1.55 6.68
C LEU A 364 15.40 -0.58 6.12
N ALA A 365 14.28 -1.08 5.60
CA ALA A 365 13.20 -0.22 5.11
C ALA A 365 12.55 0.60 6.24
N ASP A 366 12.32 -0.02 7.39
CA ASP A 366 11.72 0.64 8.55
C ASP A 366 12.64 1.70 9.17
N GLU A 367 13.97 1.53 9.12
CA GLU A 367 14.94 2.56 9.54
C GLU A 367 14.79 3.87 8.76
N HIS A 368 14.34 3.77 7.50
CA HIS A 368 14.00 4.91 6.63
C HIS A 368 12.52 5.30 6.65
N PHE A 369 11.69 4.57 7.41
CA PHE A 369 10.23 4.74 7.45
C PHE A 369 9.57 4.57 6.07
N TRP A 370 10.13 3.68 5.25
CA TRP A 370 9.58 3.37 3.93
C TRP A 370 8.42 2.39 4.01
N SER A 371 7.47 2.58 3.10
CA SER A 371 6.45 1.55 2.84
C SER A 371 7.07 0.38 2.10
N TRP A 372 6.50 -0.81 2.25
CA TRP A 372 7.02 -2.00 1.57
C TRP A 372 5.95 -3.04 1.29
N THR A 373 6.15 -3.80 0.20
CA THR A 373 5.33 -4.97 -0.13
C THR A 373 6.23 -6.16 -0.50
N TYR A 374 6.10 -7.25 0.26
CA TYR A 374 6.84 -8.49 0.01
C TYR A 374 6.32 -9.21 -1.25
N TRP A 375 7.23 -9.73 -2.08
CA TRP A 375 6.87 -10.61 -3.20
C TRP A 375 6.88 -12.08 -2.73
N ALA A 376 5.74 -12.78 -2.59
CA ALA A 376 4.34 -12.38 -2.83
C ALA A 376 3.35 -13.14 -1.91
N TYR A 377 2.05 -12.81 -1.96
CA TYR A 377 1.02 -13.58 -1.23
C TYR A 377 0.74 -14.94 -1.89
N TYR A 378 0.45 -14.90 -3.20
CA TYR A 378 0.30 -16.08 -4.07
C TYR A 378 1.38 -16.10 -5.15
N VAL A 379 1.73 -17.30 -5.62
CA VAL A 379 2.74 -17.54 -6.66
C VAL A 379 2.15 -18.22 -7.88
N TYR A 380 1.05 -18.97 -7.74
CA TYR A 380 0.39 -19.64 -8.86
C TYR A 380 1.31 -20.57 -9.67
N HIS A 381 2.34 -21.12 -9.03
CA HIS A 381 3.21 -22.12 -9.63
C HIS A 381 2.43 -23.48 -9.74
N PRO A 382 2.57 -24.24 -10.84
CA PRO A 382 3.40 -24.00 -12.02
C PRO A 382 2.71 -23.23 -13.15
N GLN A 383 1.54 -22.61 -12.93
CA GLN A 383 0.87 -21.83 -13.99
C GLN A 383 1.65 -20.56 -14.35
N ASP A 384 2.40 -20.01 -13.40
CA ASP A 384 3.35 -18.94 -13.60
C ASP A 384 4.78 -19.48 -13.41
N PRO A 385 5.52 -19.75 -14.51
CA PRO A 385 6.84 -20.35 -14.45
C PRO A 385 7.94 -19.36 -13.99
N ALA A 386 7.64 -18.06 -13.92
CA ALA A 386 8.55 -17.08 -13.32
C ALA A 386 8.56 -17.18 -11.78
N ASN A 387 7.57 -17.86 -11.21
CA ASN A 387 7.43 -17.98 -9.76
C ASN A 387 7.87 -19.35 -9.24
N SER A 388 8.21 -19.39 -7.95
CA SER A 388 8.54 -20.64 -7.24
C SER A 388 7.71 -20.80 -5.98
N ASP A 389 7.51 -22.04 -5.53
CA ASP A 389 6.76 -22.36 -4.30
C ASP A 389 7.34 -21.69 -3.05
N THR A 390 8.59 -21.20 -3.11
CA THR A 390 9.26 -20.53 -1.99
C THR A 390 8.86 -19.06 -1.83
N GLN A 391 8.25 -18.44 -2.83
CA GLN A 391 7.92 -17.01 -2.82
C GLN A 391 6.62 -16.71 -2.04
N GLY A 392 5.63 -17.60 -2.09
CA GLY A 392 4.29 -17.35 -1.52
C GLY A 392 4.25 -17.27 0.00
N LEU A 393 3.21 -16.63 0.55
CA LEU A 393 2.98 -16.54 1.99
C LEU A 393 2.26 -17.78 2.56
N LEU A 394 1.56 -18.52 1.71
CA LEU A 394 0.82 -19.72 2.09
C LEU A 394 1.62 -21.00 1.82
N VAL A 395 1.30 -22.04 2.58
CA VAL A 395 1.82 -23.40 2.40
C VAL A 395 1.10 -24.09 1.23
N ASP A 396 -0.22 -23.89 1.12
CA ASP A 396 -1.06 -24.41 0.05
C ASP A 396 -2.01 -23.33 -0.45
N GLU A 397 -1.73 -22.80 -1.64
CA GLU A 397 -2.48 -21.69 -2.25
C GLU A 397 -3.88 -22.07 -2.72
N SER A 398 -4.18 -23.37 -2.81
CA SER A 398 -5.53 -23.86 -3.11
C SER A 398 -6.46 -23.76 -1.91
N LYS A 399 -5.91 -23.53 -0.71
CA LYS A 399 -6.67 -23.38 0.54
C LYS A 399 -6.75 -21.90 0.94
N PRO A 400 -7.84 -21.48 1.62
CA PRO A 400 -7.96 -20.10 2.11
C PRO A 400 -6.87 -19.75 3.12
N GLY A 401 -6.56 -18.45 3.23
CA GLY A 401 -5.69 -17.91 4.26
C GLY A 401 -6.15 -18.29 5.66
N SER A 402 -5.24 -18.85 6.46
CA SER A 402 -5.45 -19.13 7.88
C SER A 402 -4.10 -19.23 8.59
N PRO A 403 -4.05 -19.08 9.92
CA PRO A 403 -2.81 -19.30 10.67
C PRO A 403 -2.20 -20.69 10.42
N ALA A 404 -3.02 -21.72 10.20
CA ALA A 404 -2.53 -23.07 9.91
C ALA A 404 -1.99 -23.24 8.47
N ASN A 405 -2.43 -22.40 7.53
CA ASN A 405 -2.02 -22.45 6.13
C ASN A 405 -0.94 -21.40 5.78
N ALA A 406 -0.57 -20.53 6.71
CA ALA A 406 0.49 -19.54 6.49
C ALA A 406 1.87 -20.11 6.82
N LYS A 407 2.90 -19.70 6.07
CA LYS A 407 4.30 -20.03 6.34
C LYS A 407 4.78 -19.30 7.60
N GLN A 408 4.77 -20.00 8.73
CA GLN A 408 5.06 -19.40 10.04
C GLN A 408 6.42 -18.70 10.11
N ALA A 409 7.48 -19.33 9.61
CA ALA A 409 8.82 -18.73 9.62
C ALA A 409 8.91 -17.43 8.80
N LYS A 410 8.08 -17.31 7.75
CA LYS A 410 8.00 -16.09 6.94
C LYS A 410 7.21 -15.00 7.67
N LEU A 411 6.12 -15.36 8.33
CA LEU A 411 5.41 -14.42 9.21
C LEU A 411 6.28 -13.97 10.39
N ASP A 412 7.12 -14.83 10.97
CA ASP A 412 8.08 -14.45 12.02
C ASP A 412 9.12 -13.43 11.54
N ALA A 413 9.45 -13.43 10.24
CA ALA A 413 10.32 -12.43 9.64
C ALA A 413 9.58 -11.12 9.35
N LEU A 414 8.36 -11.21 8.78
CA LEU A 414 7.63 -10.07 8.22
C LEU A 414 6.71 -9.32 9.20
N ALA A 415 6.07 -10.03 10.13
CA ALA A 415 5.06 -9.45 11.03
C ALA A 415 5.69 -8.97 12.35
N VAL A 416 6.46 -7.89 12.27
CA VAL A 416 7.18 -7.24 13.39
C VAL A 416 6.37 -6.07 13.99
N PRO A 417 6.65 -5.59 15.22
CA PRO A 417 6.03 -4.36 15.74
C PRO A 417 6.48 -3.15 14.93
N TRP A 418 5.56 -2.29 14.47
CA TRP A 418 5.92 -1.15 13.61
C TRP A 418 4.99 0.04 13.79
N ALA A 419 5.45 1.25 13.42
CA ALA A 419 4.68 2.49 13.57
C ALA A 419 3.85 2.79 12.32
N ARG A 420 2.53 2.56 12.42
CA ARG A 420 1.58 2.69 11.30
C ARG A 420 1.26 4.13 10.92
N ALA A 421 1.13 4.95 11.94
CA ALA A 421 0.86 6.38 11.77
C ALA A 421 1.49 7.13 12.93
N VAL A 422 2.22 8.19 12.64
CA VAL A 422 2.91 9.01 13.63
C VAL A 422 2.30 10.40 13.62
N ALA A 423 1.75 10.83 14.76
CA ALA A 423 1.23 12.18 14.95
C ALA A 423 2.38 13.17 15.16
N GLY A 424 3.18 13.33 14.10
CA GLY A 424 4.46 14.00 14.14
C GLY A 424 5.35 13.61 12.96
N THR A 425 6.63 13.94 13.07
CA THR A 425 7.64 13.60 12.06
C THR A 425 8.59 12.55 12.62
N PRO A 426 8.59 11.30 12.10
CA PRO A 426 9.50 10.24 12.51
C PRO A 426 10.96 10.66 12.34
N SER A 427 11.82 10.30 13.28
CA SER A 427 13.26 10.57 13.20
C SER A 427 14.11 9.34 13.38
N LYS A 428 13.65 8.35 14.15
CA LYS A 428 14.33 7.09 14.32
C LYS A 428 13.34 5.97 14.62
N TYR A 429 13.54 4.83 13.99
CA TYR A 429 12.90 3.58 14.32
C TYR A 429 13.95 2.47 14.37
N HIS A 430 13.74 1.47 15.22
CA HIS A 430 14.54 0.25 15.23
C HIS A 430 13.77 -0.87 15.93
N PHE A 431 13.87 -2.10 15.42
CA PHE A 431 13.39 -3.31 16.06
C PHE A 431 14.56 -4.28 16.30
N ASP A 432 14.90 -4.52 17.56
CA ASP A 432 15.86 -5.56 17.94
C ASP A 432 15.13 -6.90 17.98
N ARG A 433 15.41 -7.74 16.98
CA ARG A 433 14.81 -9.07 16.85
C ARG A 433 15.24 -10.03 17.97
N ALA A 434 16.44 -9.87 18.53
CA ALA A 434 17.01 -10.81 19.49
C ALA A 434 16.25 -10.81 20.82
N ASP A 435 15.84 -9.63 21.29
CA ASP A 435 15.05 -9.48 22.53
C ASP A 435 13.59 -9.01 22.28
N SER A 436 13.23 -8.74 21.02
CA SER A 436 11.94 -8.16 20.61
C SER A 436 11.68 -6.79 21.23
N THR A 437 12.67 -5.91 21.19
CA THR A 437 12.53 -4.51 21.61
C THR A 437 12.36 -3.60 20.41
N MET A 438 11.21 -2.92 20.32
CA MET A 438 11.00 -1.84 19.35
C MET A 438 11.25 -0.48 20.00
N SER A 439 11.93 0.41 19.28
CA SER A 439 12.10 1.81 19.66
C SER A 439 11.68 2.74 18.53
N LEU A 440 10.97 3.82 18.89
CA LEU A 440 10.55 4.87 17.98
C LEU A 440 10.84 6.23 18.63
N THR A 441 11.41 7.16 17.86
CA THR A 441 11.49 8.57 18.22
C THR A 441 10.94 9.42 17.09
N TYR A 442 10.18 10.46 17.45
CA TYR A 442 9.58 11.38 16.50
C TYR A 442 9.41 12.76 17.11
N SER A 443 9.41 13.79 16.26
CA SER A 443 9.05 15.14 16.67
C SER A 443 7.52 15.32 16.70
N THR A 444 6.99 16.12 17.62
CA THR A 444 5.57 16.49 17.63
C THR A 444 5.17 17.48 16.53
N ALA A 445 6.13 17.99 15.77
CA ALA A 445 5.86 18.79 14.58
C ALA A 445 5.31 17.91 13.44
N ALA A 446 4.26 18.41 12.78
CA ALA A 446 3.75 17.79 11.56
C ALA A 446 4.84 17.75 10.47
N PRO A 447 4.79 16.76 9.55
CA PRO A 447 5.58 16.80 8.33
C PRO A 447 5.46 18.16 7.61
N ALA A 448 6.54 18.61 6.96
CA ALA A 448 6.53 19.89 6.25
C ALA A 448 5.41 19.91 5.18
N GLY A 449 4.56 20.93 5.21
CA GLY A 449 3.39 21.05 4.33
C GLY A 449 2.15 20.32 4.82
N ALA A 450 2.19 19.65 5.97
CA ALA A 450 1.06 18.98 6.60
C ALA A 450 0.60 19.71 7.88
N HIS A 451 -0.63 19.42 8.29
CA HIS A 451 -1.19 19.87 9.57
C HIS A 451 -1.77 18.69 10.33
N LEU A 452 -1.34 18.51 11.58
CA LEU A 452 -1.89 17.49 12.46
C LEU A 452 -3.29 17.90 12.93
N ALA A 453 -4.26 17.00 12.77
CA ALA A 453 -5.59 17.18 13.32
C ALA A 453 -5.54 17.24 14.86
N SER A 454 -6.43 18.04 15.45
CA SER A 454 -6.56 18.10 16.91
C SER A 454 -6.87 16.72 17.47
N GLY A 455 -6.05 16.25 18.40
CA GLY A 455 -6.20 14.93 19.02
C GLY A 455 -5.66 13.77 18.17
N ALA A 456 -4.93 14.03 17.08
CA ALA A 456 -4.20 13.00 16.34
C ALA A 456 -3.29 12.19 17.29
N ARG A 457 -3.23 10.87 17.07
CA ARG A 457 -2.47 9.94 17.90
C ARG A 457 -1.52 9.13 17.03
N THR A 458 -0.35 8.85 17.59
CA THR A 458 0.57 7.86 17.03
C THR A 458 0.02 6.46 17.28
N GLU A 459 0.05 5.61 16.27
CA GLU A 459 -0.41 4.22 16.27
C GLU A 459 0.74 3.29 15.95
N ILE A 460 0.99 2.35 16.85
CA ILE A 460 2.02 1.33 16.72
C ILE A 460 1.35 -0.04 16.77
N PHE A 461 1.57 -0.85 15.75
CA PHE A 461 1.16 -2.24 15.77
C PHE A 461 2.11 -3.08 16.62
N VAL A 462 1.55 -3.98 17.43
CA VAL A 462 2.31 -4.91 18.27
C VAL A 462 1.79 -6.33 18.01
N PRO A 463 2.56 -7.17 17.29
CA PRO A 463 2.13 -8.52 16.92
C PRO A 463 2.25 -9.49 18.09
N ALA A 464 1.24 -10.35 18.26
CA ALA A 464 1.27 -11.36 19.33
C ALA A 464 2.45 -12.33 19.20
N ARG A 465 2.96 -12.59 17.98
CA ARG A 465 4.06 -13.54 17.74
C ARG A 465 5.37 -13.16 18.43
N HIS A 466 5.68 -11.86 18.51
CA HIS A 466 6.89 -11.37 19.19
C HIS A 466 6.67 -11.12 20.69
N TYR A 467 5.41 -11.08 21.12
CA TYR A 467 5.00 -10.73 22.49
C TYR A 467 3.94 -11.70 23.07
N PRO A 468 4.17 -13.03 23.08
CA PRO A 468 3.16 -14.00 23.50
C PRO A 468 2.76 -13.89 24.98
N GLY A 469 3.67 -13.39 25.83
CA GLY A 469 3.41 -13.07 27.24
C GLY A 469 2.89 -11.64 27.49
N GLY A 470 2.60 -10.90 26.41
CA GLY A 470 2.36 -9.46 26.45
C GLY A 470 3.65 -8.64 26.40
N TYR A 471 3.48 -7.32 26.49
CA TYR A 471 4.54 -6.34 26.36
C TYR A 471 4.41 -5.23 27.42
N ASN A 472 5.49 -4.51 27.63
CA ASN A 472 5.55 -3.26 28.38
C ASN A 472 5.80 -2.11 27.40
N VAL A 473 5.17 -0.96 27.63
CA VAL A 473 5.41 0.28 26.86
C VAL A 473 6.00 1.32 27.79
N ARG A 474 7.13 1.91 27.40
CA ARG A 474 7.70 3.10 28.02
C ARG A 474 7.58 4.25 27.02
N VAL A 475 7.08 5.40 27.49
CA VAL A 475 6.94 6.61 26.67
C VAL A 475 7.53 7.78 27.44
N ASP A 476 8.39 8.54 26.77
CA ASP A 476 8.81 9.88 27.19
C ASP A 476 8.24 10.92 26.23
N GLY A 477 7.84 12.09 26.75
CA GLY A 477 7.16 13.13 25.97
C GLY A 477 5.70 12.83 25.56
N GLY A 478 5.15 11.68 25.94
CA GLY A 478 3.78 11.28 25.62
C GLY A 478 3.14 10.38 26.67
N THR A 479 1.89 10.01 26.43
CA THR A 479 1.09 9.12 27.27
C THR A 479 0.44 8.03 26.43
N VAL A 480 0.52 6.77 26.90
CA VAL A 480 -0.22 5.65 26.32
C VAL A 480 -1.70 5.79 26.64
N VAL A 481 -2.54 5.82 25.62
CA VAL A 481 -4.00 6.01 25.74
C VAL A 481 -4.81 4.80 25.29
N SER A 482 -4.15 3.77 24.74
CA SER A 482 -4.73 2.45 24.49
C SER A 482 -4.79 1.60 25.76
N ALA A 483 -5.69 0.62 25.79
CA ALA A 483 -5.76 -0.35 26.89
C ALA A 483 -4.48 -1.21 26.97
N PRO A 484 -4.12 -1.73 28.16
CA PRO A 484 -3.01 -2.68 28.29
C PRO A 484 -3.18 -3.90 27.37
N GLY A 485 -2.12 -4.26 26.65
CA GLY A 485 -2.13 -5.42 25.74
C GLY A 485 -2.88 -5.20 24.41
N ALA A 486 -3.29 -3.97 24.08
CA ALA A 486 -3.89 -3.66 22.79
C ALA A 486 -2.96 -4.03 21.62
N ARG A 487 -3.52 -4.53 20.51
CA ARG A 487 -2.73 -4.78 19.28
C ARG A 487 -2.23 -3.50 18.62
N ILE A 488 -2.95 -2.39 18.82
CA ILE A 488 -2.56 -1.06 18.37
C ILE A 488 -2.33 -0.21 19.61
N VAL A 489 -1.06 0.06 19.91
CA VAL A 489 -0.66 1.00 20.96
C VAL A 489 -0.90 2.40 20.45
N GLN A 490 -1.71 3.17 21.18
CA GLN A 490 -1.99 4.57 20.85
C GLN A 490 -1.27 5.49 21.82
N ILE A 491 -0.59 6.50 21.28
CA ILE A 491 0.19 7.47 22.06
C ILE A 491 -0.30 8.88 21.73
N ALA A 492 -0.65 9.62 22.77
CA ALA A 492 -0.91 11.05 22.70
C ALA A 492 0.32 11.82 23.20
N ALA A 493 0.78 12.80 22.44
CA ALA A 493 1.84 13.70 22.91
C ALA A 493 1.37 14.50 24.12
N ASN A 494 2.24 14.71 25.11
CA ASN A 494 1.88 15.49 26.29
C ASN A 494 1.78 17.00 25.92
N PRO A 495 0.87 17.77 26.53
CA PRO A 495 0.84 19.22 26.36
C PRO A 495 2.18 19.84 26.72
N GLY A 496 2.79 20.59 25.81
CA GLY A 496 4.11 21.19 26.01
C GLY A 496 5.29 20.21 26.01
N ALA A 497 5.09 18.96 25.56
CA ALA A 497 6.18 18.01 25.33
C ALA A 497 7.27 18.65 24.47
N VAL A 498 8.50 18.56 24.97
CA VAL A 498 9.69 19.25 24.47
C VAL A 498 10.11 18.63 23.14
N HIS A 499 9.54 19.12 22.04
CA HIS A 499 9.84 18.82 20.62
C HIS A 499 9.78 17.35 20.16
N ASN A 500 9.98 16.34 21.01
CA ASN A 500 10.14 14.92 20.67
C ASN A 500 9.37 14.00 21.63
N VAL A 501 8.98 12.83 21.12
CA VAL A 501 8.42 11.70 21.85
C VAL A 501 9.28 10.48 21.57
N SER A 502 9.62 9.73 22.61
CA SER A 502 10.34 8.46 22.49
C SER A 502 9.52 7.32 23.08
N VAL A 503 9.49 6.20 22.37
CA VAL A 503 8.68 5.02 22.71
C VAL A 503 9.58 3.81 22.72
N THR A 504 9.42 2.94 23.71
CA THR A 504 10.03 1.61 23.73
C THR A 504 8.97 0.57 24.06
N ILE A 505 8.88 -0.48 23.23
CA ILE A 505 8.03 -1.64 23.45
C ILE A 505 8.92 -2.86 23.60
N ALA A 506 8.82 -3.56 24.73
CA ALA A 506 9.62 -4.75 25.02
C ALA A 506 8.74 -5.85 25.63
N ARG A 507 9.20 -7.10 25.58
CA ARG A 507 8.53 -8.24 26.23
C ARG A 507 8.34 -7.98 27.73
N ARG A 508 7.27 -8.56 28.30
CA ARG A 508 6.98 -8.44 29.73
C ARG A 508 7.99 -9.18 30.59
#